data_AF-A0A3P6A4H7-F1
#
_entry.id   AF-A0A3P6A4H7-F1
#
_cell.length_a   1.000
_cell.length_b   1.000
_cell.length_c   1.000
_cell.angle_alpha   90.00
_cell.angle_beta   90.00
_cell.angle_gamma   90.00
#
_symmetry.space_group_name_H-M   'P 1'
#
loop_
_entity.id
_entity.type
_entity.pdbx_description
1 polymer ?
#
loop_
_entity_poly.entity_id
_entity_poly.type
_entity_poly.pdbx_seq_one_letter_code
_entity_poly.pdbx_strand_id
1 'polypeptide(L)'
;MLCSRSNRVFLLICILSSLLLVAAGISITTGKTDNNQEEEWGRTSVEGRFMAEESGENSSLVLAAKRTKRKDPTENFKLYTGGWNISNSHYIFSVAYTALPFAVIAGVWFVFFGLSLSLICFCYCCCARQPYGYSRIAYALSLILLISFTIAAIVGCVFLYTGQGKFHASTTDTLDYVVRQANFTSENLRNVSDYLNAAEKVDVQSLVLPGDVLTKINDIQRKINSSATTLSVKTMENQDKIQSVLNNMRLALILIAAVMLFLAFIGFLLSIFGLQCLVYTLVILGWILVTGTFILCGVFLILHNVVGDTCVAMDQWVQHPTAHTALDDILPCVDNATARETLTQTKLVTYQLVNLLDSAINTMTNRNFPPQARPFYYNQSGPLMPLLCNPFNADLSDHQCQPGEVHLSNATEVWKNYTCQIITVGTCSTQGRMTPKLYTQMAAAVNVSYGLYKYGPFLADLRGCNFVRSTFTDIERDHCPGLKRYTRWIYVGLMLVSTAVMLSLVFWVIYARERRHRVYTKDYIATHSEAPRDKGPE
;
A
#
# COMPACT_ATOMS: atom_id res chain seq x y z
N MET A 1 57.74 10.67 18.72
CA MET A 1 56.85 11.85 18.75
C MET A 1 55.73 11.83 17.69
N LEU A 2 55.98 11.35 16.45
CA LEU A 2 54.96 11.27 15.38
C LEU A 2 53.72 10.40 15.74
N CYS A 3 53.88 9.24 16.37
CA CYS A 3 52.74 8.37 16.73
C CYS A 3 51.81 8.91 17.85
N SER A 4 52.35 9.65 18.83
CA SER A 4 51.55 10.19 19.97
C SER A 4 50.73 11.42 19.57
N ARG A 5 51.31 12.30 18.74
CA ARG A 5 50.63 13.47 18.17
C ARG A 5 49.58 13.01 17.14
N SER A 6 49.87 11.94 16.39
CA SER A 6 48.94 11.29 15.46
C SER A 6 47.70 10.78 16.19
N ASN A 7 47.82 10.00 17.27
CA ASN A 7 46.65 9.43 17.97
C ASN A 7 45.69 10.48 18.59
N ARG A 8 46.19 11.66 19.00
CA ARG A 8 45.36 12.77 19.51
C ARG A 8 44.64 13.49 18.38
N VAL A 9 45.38 13.85 17.34
CA VAL A 9 44.84 14.48 16.12
C VAL A 9 43.79 13.56 15.49
N PHE A 10 44.04 12.27 15.51
CA PHE A 10 43.17 11.25 14.93
C PHE A 10 41.83 11.11 15.64
N LEU A 11 41.83 11.01 16.98
CA LEU A 11 40.60 11.02 17.78
C LEU A 11 39.79 12.32 17.60
N LEU A 12 40.48 13.46 17.48
CA LEU A 12 39.85 14.75 17.19
C LEU A 12 39.22 14.79 15.79
N ILE A 13 39.90 14.23 14.77
CA ILE A 13 39.35 14.09 13.42
C ILE A 13 38.15 13.14 13.43
N CYS A 14 38.18 12.02 14.18
CA CYS A 14 37.02 11.15 14.33
C CYS A 14 35.82 11.87 14.94
N ILE A 15 36.03 12.66 16.01
CA ILE A 15 34.97 13.44 16.65
C ILE A 15 34.42 14.50 15.68
N LEU A 16 35.29 15.26 15.01
CA LEU A 16 34.88 16.29 14.05
C LEU A 16 34.15 15.69 12.84
N SER A 17 34.64 14.56 12.31
CA SER A 17 34.02 13.82 11.21
C SER A 17 32.65 13.28 11.62
N SER A 18 32.53 12.65 12.79
CA SER A 18 31.25 12.18 13.31
C SER A 18 30.26 13.33 13.57
N LEU A 19 30.71 14.47 14.10
CA LEU A 19 29.86 15.66 14.29
C LEU A 19 29.42 16.28 12.95
N LEU A 20 30.29 16.28 11.93
CA LEU A 20 29.95 16.69 10.57
C LEU A 20 28.91 15.75 9.94
N LEU A 21 29.06 14.43 10.11
CA LEU A 21 28.10 13.44 9.63
C LEU A 21 26.74 13.59 10.35
N VAL A 22 26.75 13.91 11.66
CA VAL A 22 25.53 14.20 12.43
C VAL A 22 24.85 15.47 11.91
N ALA A 23 25.61 16.56 11.71
CA ALA A 23 25.08 17.81 11.18
C ALA A 23 24.49 17.64 9.77
N ALA A 24 25.13 16.84 8.92
CA ALA A 24 24.61 16.46 7.61
C ALA A 24 23.34 15.61 7.73
N GLY A 25 23.32 14.61 8.62
CA GLY A 25 22.16 13.78 8.91
C GLY A 25 20.94 14.59 9.38
N ILE A 26 21.16 15.52 10.32
CA ILE A 26 20.11 16.43 10.82
C ILE A 26 19.64 17.37 9.71
N SER A 27 20.53 17.89 8.87
CA SER A 27 20.15 18.77 7.75
C SER A 27 19.28 18.05 6.71
N ILE A 28 19.46 16.73 6.53
CA ILE A 28 18.61 15.92 5.64
C ILE A 28 17.22 15.72 6.24
N THR A 29 17.10 15.63 7.57
CA THR A 29 15.80 15.52 8.23
C THR A 29 15.09 16.87 8.33
N THR A 30 15.78 17.96 8.66
CA THR A 30 15.20 19.32 8.81
C THR A 30 15.01 20.06 7.50
N GLY A 31 15.92 19.91 6.53
CA GLY A 31 15.77 20.47 5.18
C GLY A 31 14.58 19.90 4.39
N LYS A 32 14.02 18.79 4.86
CA LYS A 32 12.75 18.22 4.38
C LYS A 32 11.55 18.57 5.27
N THR A 33 11.78 19.13 6.46
CA THR A 33 10.76 19.47 7.44
C THR A 33 10.25 20.92 7.32
N ASP A 34 11.03 21.89 6.85
CA ASP A 34 10.69 23.31 7.09
C ASP A 34 10.30 24.21 5.91
N ASN A 35 10.25 23.77 4.64
CA ASN A 35 9.96 24.73 3.56
C ASN A 35 8.84 24.41 2.58
N ASN A 36 8.05 23.32 2.72
CA ASN A 36 6.92 23.12 1.79
C ASN A 36 5.74 22.29 2.32
N GLN A 37 5.89 21.25 3.15
CA GLN A 37 4.83 20.22 3.25
C GLN A 37 3.48 20.61 3.91
N GLU A 38 3.41 21.58 4.82
CA GLU A 38 2.14 21.95 5.49
C GLU A 38 1.44 23.16 4.88
N GLU A 39 2.17 24.17 4.39
CA GLU A 39 1.58 25.27 3.61
C GLU A 39 1.22 24.85 2.17
N GLU A 40 1.90 23.84 1.62
CA GLU A 40 1.64 23.32 0.28
C GLU A 40 0.33 22.54 0.20
N TRP A 41 -0.20 21.90 1.25
CA TRP A 41 -1.45 21.11 1.18
C TRP A 41 -2.70 21.98 0.89
N GLY A 42 -2.80 23.15 1.53
CA GLY A 42 -3.88 24.12 1.26
C GLY A 42 -3.75 24.80 -0.11
N ARG A 43 -2.51 25.04 -0.55
CA ARG A 43 -2.19 25.72 -1.82
C ARG A 43 -2.17 24.77 -3.03
N THR A 44 -1.83 23.49 -2.86
CA THR A 44 -1.77 22.47 -3.96
C THR A 44 -3.13 22.09 -4.49
N SER A 45 -4.18 22.08 -3.66
CA SER A 45 -5.54 21.83 -4.17
C SER A 45 -6.03 22.96 -5.08
N VAL A 46 -5.47 24.17 -4.96
CA VAL A 46 -5.85 25.37 -5.71
C VAL A 46 -4.92 25.58 -6.91
N GLU A 47 -3.60 25.46 -6.73
CA GLU A 47 -2.61 25.60 -7.82
C GLU A 47 -2.59 24.40 -8.77
N GLY A 48 -3.02 23.22 -8.31
CA GLY A 48 -3.21 22.03 -9.14
C GLY A 48 -4.40 22.17 -10.10
N ARG A 49 -5.44 22.91 -9.69
CA ARG A 49 -6.57 23.27 -10.56
C ARG A 49 -6.15 24.20 -11.70
N PHE A 50 -5.28 25.19 -11.42
CA PHE A 50 -4.83 26.16 -12.43
C PHE A 50 -3.84 25.59 -13.47
N MET A 51 -2.96 24.67 -13.09
CA MET A 51 -1.94 24.13 -14.02
C MET A 51 -2.44 22.97 -14.89
N ALA A 52 -3.56 22.32 -14.51
CA ALA A 52 -4.22 21.33 -15.35
C ALA A 52 -5.05 21.98 -16.49
N GLU A 53 -5.43 23.25 -16.34
CA GLU A 53 -6.15 24.02 -17.36
C GLU A 53 -5.22 24.56 -18.48
N GLU A 54 -3.90 24.54 -18.30
CA GLU A 54 -2.94 25.15 -19.24
C GLU A 54 -2.31 24.17 -20.26
N SER A 55 -2.52 22.85 -20.13
CA SER A 55 -2.01 21.87 -21.11
C SER A 55 -3.13 21.40 -22.04
N GLY A 56 -3.10 21.89 -23.28
CA GLY A 56 -4.10 21.64 -24.32
C GLY A 56 -4.45 20.18 -24.59
N GLU A 57 -5.64 20.03 -25.19
CA GLU A 57 -6.54 18.88 -25.39
C GLU A 57 -5.97 17.51 -25.88
N ASN A 58 -4.66 17.25 -25.89
CA ASN A 58 -4.10 15.95 -26.32
C ASN A 58 -2.84 15.50 -25.55
N SER A 59 -2.50 16.11 -24.42
CA SER A 59 -1.32 15.71 -23.63
C SER A 59 -1.71 14.72 -22.51
N SER A 60 -0.97 13.61 -22.38
CA SER A 60 -1.12 12.69 -21.25
C SER A 60 -0.86 13.42 -19.93
N LEU A 61 -1.71 13.18 -18.92
CA LEU A 61 -1.57 13.86 -17.63
C LEU A 61 -0.44 13.19 -16.84
N VAL A 62 0.53 14.01 -16.44
CA VAL A 62 1.68 13.57 -15.66
C VAL A 62 1.35 13.60 -14.17
N LEU A 63 1.20 12.42 -13.56
CA LEU A 63 0.86 12.28 -12.14
C LEU A 63 2.01 12.68 -11.22
N ALA A 64 1.71 13.31 -10.09
CA ALA A 64 2.64 13.79 -9.06
C ALA A 64 3.84 14.60 -9.60
N ALA A 65 3.67 15.34 -10.70
CA ALA A 65 4.76 16.03 -11.42
C ALA A 65 5.63 16.93 -10.52
N LYS A 66 5.00 17.77 -9.68
CA LYS A 66 5.72 18.68 -8.77
C LYS A 66 6.57 17.92 -7.73
N ARG A 67 6.02 16.84 -7.16
CA ARG A 67 6.67 16.08 -6.07
C ARG A 67 7.77 15.13 -6.57
N THR A 68 7.66 14.66 -7.81
CA THR A 68 8.61 13.74 -8.43
C THR A 68 9.78 14.45 -9.11
N LYS A 69 9.75 15.79 -9.20
CA LYS A 69 10.84 16.61 -9.76
C LYS A 69 12.12 16.50 -8.92
N ARG A 70 12.95 15.52 -9.27
CA ARG A 70 14.18 15.11 -8.57
C ARG A 70 15.30 14.87 -9.57
N LYS A 71 16.56 14.91 -9.13
CA LYS A 71 17.70 14.60 -10.01
C LYS A 71 17.69 13.13 -10.39
N ASP A 72 17.86 12.85 -11.67
CA ASP A 72 18.01 11.49 -12.20
C ASP A 72 19.49 11.20 -12.56
N PRO A 73 20.15 10.27 -11.84
CA PRO A 73 21.54 9.91 -12.12
C PRO A 73 21.73 9.26 -13.50
N THR A 74 20.70 8.66 -14.09
CA THR A 74 20.77 8.01 -15.40
C THR A 74 20.66 8.99 -16.56
N GLU A 75 20.24 10.23 -16.31
CA GLU A 75 20.12 11.28 -17.31
C GLU A 75 20.99 12.51 -16.96
N ASN A 76 22.29 12.28 -16.71
CA ASN A 76 23.26 13.33 -16.40
C ASN A 76 22.81 14.27 -15.25
N PHE A 77 22.10 13.74 -14.26
CA PHE A 77 21.57 14.48 -13.10
C PHE A 77 20.57 15.59 -13.46
N LYS A 78 19.95 15.53 -14.64
CA LYS A 78 18.83 16.40 -15.00
C LYS A 78 17.64 16.13 -14.08
N LEU A 79 16.77 17.14 -13.96
CA LEU A 79 15.53 17.00 -13.20
C LEU A 79 14.55 16.12 -13.98
N TYR A 80 14.13 15.03 -13.35
CA TYR A 80 13.11 14.13 -13.86
C TYR A 80 11.75 14.85 -13.92
N THR A 81 11.09 14.80 -15.08
CA THR A 81 9.81 15.46 -15.34
C THR A 81 8.69 14.48 -15.72
N GLY A 82 8.96 13.18 -15.75
CA GLY A 82 8.02 12.16 -16.23
C GLY A 82 6.90 11.78 -15.25
N GLY A 83 6.86 12.38 -14.05
CA GLY A 83 5.83 12.08 -13.05
C GLY A 83 5.95 10.71 -12.40
N TRP A 84 4.99 10.37 -11.56
CA TRP A 84 4.90 9.05 -10.96
C TRP A 84 4.64 8.00 -12.04
N ASN A 85 5.55 7.05 -12.18
CA ASN A 85 5.40 5.88 -13.04
C ASN A 85 6.36 4.76 -12.59
N ILE A 86 5.84 3.73 -11.92
CA ILE A 86 6.66 2.62 -11.38
C ILE A 86 7.32 1.79 -12.50
N SER A 87 6.73 1.73 -13.69
CA SER A 87 7.28 1.03 -14.85
C SER A 87 8.43 1.80 -15.52
N ASN A 88 8.58 3.09 -15.22
CA ASN A 88 9.66 3.92 -15.77
C ASN A 88 10.93 3.79 -14.92
N SER A 89 12.01 3.34 -15.55
CA SER A 89 13.34 3.22 -14.92
C SER A 89 13.85 4.56 -14.37
N HIS A 90 13.64 5.66 -15.11
CA HIS A 90 14.06 7.02 -14.70
C HIS A 90 13.36 7.47 -13.41
N TYR A 91 12.08 7.12 -13.23
CA TYR A 91 11.37 7.36 -11.97
C TYR A 91 12.06 6.60 -10.83
N ILE A 92 12.30 5.29 -10.98
CA ILE A 92 12.92 4.46 -9.95
C ILE A 92 14.30 5.00 -9.55
N PHE A 93 15.16 5.34 -10.51
CA PHE A 93 16.47 5.90 -10.23
C PHE A 93 16.42 7.29 -9.61
N SER A 94 15.50 8.17 -10.03
CA SER A 94 15.33 9.50 -9.44
C SER A 94 14.85 9.43 -7.98
N VAL A 95 13.97 8.47 -7.64
CA VAL A 95 13.55 8.25 -6.25
C VAL A 95 14.68 7.61 -5.45
N ALA A 96 15.37 6.61 -6.00
CA ALA A 96 16.51 5.97 -5.34
C ALA A 96 17.63 6.97 -5.01
N TYR A 97 17.87 7.96 -5.88
CA TYR A 97 18.87 9.01 -5.66
C TYR A 97 18.60 9.85 -4.40
N THR A 98 17.36 9.90 -3.90
CA THR A 98 17.05 10.57 -2.63
C THR A 98 17.72 9.93 -1.42
N ALA A 99 18.09 8.65 -1.49
CA ALA A 99 18.83 7.94 -0.44
C ALA A 99 20.35 8.14 -0.51
N LEU A 100 20.88 8.80 -1.55
CA LEU A 100 22.31 9.00 -1.73
C LEU A 100 23.00 9.61 -0.50
N PRO A 101 22.44 10.63 0.20
CA PRO A 101 23.09 11.19 1.38
C PRO A 101 23.37 10.15 2.47
N PHE A 102 22.45 9.20 2.69
CA PHE A 102 22.64 8.14 3.68
C PHE A 102 23.62 7.07 3.23
N ALA A 103 23.67 6.76 1.93
CA ALA A 103 24.71 5.90 1.37
C ALA A 103 26.10 6.53 1.50
N VAL A 104 26.23 7.84 1.27
CA VAL A 104 27.48 8.58 1.47
C VAL A 104 27.89 8.58 2.93
N ILE A 105 26.97 8.89 3.86
CA ILE A 105 27.25 8.83 5.30
C ILE A 105 27.71 7.42 5.72
N ALA A 106 27.03 6.37 5.26
CA ALA A 106 27.40 4.99 5.54
C ALA A 106 28.79 4.65 4.98
N GLY A 107 29.09 5.04 3.73
CA GLY A 107 30.39 4.79 3.10
C GLY A 107 31.54 5.53 3.78
N VAL A 108 31.35 6.81 4.09
CA VAL A 108 32.33 7.62 4.82
C VAL A 108 32.57 7.04 6.21
N TRP A 109 31.51 6.71 6.95
CA TRP A 109 31.62 6.07 8.25
C TRP A 109 32.35 4.73 8.16
N PHE A 110 31.98 3.88 7.20
CA PHE A 110 32.57 2.56 7.04
C PHE A 110 34.08 2.64 6.78
N VAL A 111 34.48 3.45 5.80
CA VAL A 111 35.90 3.60 5.41
C VAL A 111 36.69 4.33 6.48
N PHE A 112 36.22 5.51 6.91
CA PHE A 112 36.96 6.35 7.84
C PHE A 112 37.13 5.65 9.20
N PHE A 113 36.05 5.09 9.75
CA PHE A 113 36.11 4.39 11.04
C PHE A 113 36.85 3.05 10.92
N GLY A 114 36.75 2.33 9.80
CA GLY A 114 37.51 1.10 9.56
C GLY A 114 39.02 1.33 9.47
N LEU A 115 39.45 2.32 8.68
CA LEU A 115 40.84 2.76 8.62
C LEU A 115 41.34 3.21 10.00
N SER A 116 40.46 3.85 10.78
CA SER A 116 40.75 4.28 12.14
C SER A 116 41.10 3.16 13.09
N LEU A 117 40.30 2.10 13.09
CA LEU A 117 40.53 0.92 13.90
C LEU A 117 41.80 0.19 13.46
N SER A 118 42.05 0.10 12.15
CA SER A 118 43.24 -0.56 11.59
C SER A 118 44.53 0.16 11.98
N LEU A 119 44.57 1.49 11.87
CA LEU A 119 45.71 2.31 12.29
C LEU A 119 45.96 2.24 13.80
N ILE A 120 44.91 2.29 14.62
CA ILE A 120 45.02 2.14 16.07
C ILE A 120 45.59 0.77 16.43
N CYS A 121 45.13 -0.30 15.78
CA CYS A 121 45.66 -1.66 15.95
C CYS A 121 47.14 -1.75 15.58
N PHE A 122 47.52 -1.22 14.41
CA PHE A 122 48.91 -1.21 13.93
C PHE A 122 49.84 -0.42 14.86
N CYS A 123 49.44 0.78 15.29
CA CYS A 123 50.20 1.58 16.24
C CYS A 123 50.32 0.92 17.62
N TYR A 124 49.33 0.15 18.06
CA TYR A 124 49.38 -0.58 19.32
C TYR A 124 50.32 -1.79 19.26
N CYS A 125 50.46 -2.43 18.10
CA CYS A 125 51.40 -3.52 17.86
C CYS A 125 52.86 -3.05 17.66
N CYS A 126 53.07 -1.85 17.11
CA CYS A 126 54.40 -1.39 16.65
C CYS A 126 55.04 -0.27 17.47
N CYS A 127 54.40 0.30 18.50
CA CYS A 127 54.94 1.45 19.24
C CYS A 127 54.87 1.29 20.78
N ALA A 128 55.93 1.77 21.45
CA ALA A 128 55.99 1.83 22.91
C ALA A 128 55.00 2.85 23.49
N ARG A 129 54.30 2.46 24.57
CA ARG A 129 53.36 3.32 25.30
C ARG A 129 54.10 4.45 26.00
N GLN A 130 53.73 5.70 25.69
CA GLN A 130 54.08 6.84 26.53
C GLN A 130 52.98 7.11 27.56
N PRO A 131 53.32 7.41 28.82
CA PRO A 131 52.35 7.77 29.84
C PRO A 131 51.70 9.10 29.46
N TYR A 132 50.40 9.07 29.24
CA TYR A 132 49.57 10.23 28.96
C TYR A 132 48.90 10.69 30.26
N GLY A 133 48.83 12.01 30.48
CA GLY A 133 48.23 12.61 31.67
C GLY A 133 46.70 12.66 31.61
N TYR A 134 46.04 12.32 32.71
CA TYR A 134 44.59 12.34 32.88
C TYR A 134 43.97 13.73 32.69
N SER A 135 42.89 13.86 31.89
CA SER A 135 42.09 15.10 31.79
C SER A 135 40.71 14.93 32.43
N ARG A 136 40.47 15.66 33.53
CA ARG A 136 39.21 15.62 34.28
C ARG A 136 38.01 16.12 33.46
N ILE A 137 38.22 17.11 32.61
CA ILE A 137 37.18 17.70 31.75
C ILE A 137 36.76 16.71 30.67
N ALA A 138 37.72 16.07 29.99
CA ALA A 138 37.42 15.08 28.94
C ALA A 138 36.70 13.85 29.51
N TYR A 139 37.08 13.41 30.72
CA TYR A 139 36.40 12.32 31.43
C TYR A 139 34.95 12.67 31.81
N ALA A 140 34.71 13.86 32.36
CA ALA A 140 33.35 14.27 32.74
C ALA A 140 32.45 14.49 31.52
N LEU A 141 32.96 15.16 30.47
CA LEU A 141 32.21 15.46 29.26
C LEU A 141 31.88 14.21 28.46
N SER A 142 32.82 13.26 28.33
CA SER A 142 32.54 11.97 27.67
C SER A 142 31.48 11.16 28.41
N LEU A 143 31.45 11.18 29.74
CA LEU A 143 30.41 10.51 30.52
C LEU A 143 29.02 11.13 30.29
N ILE A 144 28.91 12.47 30.33
CA ILE A 144 27.65 13.18 30.09
C ILE A 144 27.14 12.88 28.68
N LEU A 145 28.01 12.94 27.67
CA LEU A 145 27.64 12.63 26.29
C LEU A 145 27.20 11.18 26.12
N LEU A 146 27.89 10.22 26.74
CA LEU A 146 27.49 8.82 26.71
C LEU A 146 26.09 8.60 27.31
N ILE A 147 25.77 9.27 28.42
CA ILE A 147 24.42 9.22 29.00
C ILE A 147 23.39 9.85 28.04
N SER A 148 23.71 10.97 27.40
CA SER A 148 22.81 11.61 26.44
C SER A 148 22.56 10.74 25.21
N PHE A 149 23.59 10.04 24.69
CA PHE A 149 23.45 9.18 23.52
C PHE A 149 22.74 7.87 23.84
N THR A 150 22.89 7.31 25.04
CA THR A 150 22.07 6.15 25.44
C THR A 150 20.60 6.54 25.57
N ILE A 151 20.28 7.70 26.13
CA ILE A 151 18.91 8.23 26.15
C ILE A 151 18.38 8.44 24.72
N ALA A 152 19.17 9.06 23.84
CA ALA A 152 18.80 9.23 22.44
C ALA A 152 18.54 7.87 21.76
N ALA A 153 19.42 6.88 21.93
CA ALA A 153 19.22 5.54 21.38
C ALA A 153 17.89 4.91 21.87
N ILE A 154 17.53 5.08 23.14
CA ILE A 154 16.24 4.62 23.68
C ILE A 154 15.08 5.33 22.96
N VAL A 155 15.12 6.66 22.85
CA VAL A 155 14.09 7.45 22.16
C VAL A 155 13.95 7.00 20.70
N GLY A 156 15.06 6.83 19.99
CA GLY A 156 15.04 6.38 18.60
C GLY A 156 14.45 4.98 18.44
N CYS A 157 14.76 4.06 19.37
CA CYS A 157 14.17 2.72 19.39
C CYS A 157 12.66 2.75 19.66
N VAL A 158 12.19 3.68 20.50
CA VAL A 158 10.74 3.88 20.73
C VAL A 158 10.06 4.38 19.45
N PHE A 159 10.63 5.38 18.76
CA PHE A 159 10.12 5.85 17.46
C PHE A 159 10.10 4.73 16.42
N LEU A 160 11.15 3.93 16.36
CA LEU A 160 11.26 2.82 15.42
C LEU A 160 10.22 1.73 15.70
N TYR A 161 10.08 1.31 16.96
CA TYR A 161 9.13 0.29 17.38
C TYR A 161 7.68 0.71 17.13
N THR A 162 7.33 1.95 17.54
CA THR A 162 5.99 2.51 17.34
C THR A 162 5.69 2.76 15.87
N GLY A 163 6.64 3.34 15.13
CA GLY A 163 6.51 3.58 13.70
C GLY A 163 6.34 2.29 12.90
N GLN A 164 7.13 1.26 13.19
CA GLN A 164 7.00 -0.06 12.57
C GLN A 164 5.65 -0.72 12.82
N GLY A 165 5.21 -0.78 14.09
CA GLY A 165 3.94 -1.41 14.43
C GLY A 165 2.75 -0.71 13.77
N LYS A 166 2.77 0.62 13.75
CA LYS A 166 1.70 1.42 13.12
C LYS A 166 1.75 1.40 11.59
N PHE A 167 2.93 1.39 10.99
CA PHE A 167 3.08 1.24 9.53
C PHE A 167 2.60 -0.13 9.07
N HIS A 168 2.98 -1.20 9.79
CA HIS A 168 2.52 -2.56 9.53
C HIS A 168 0.99 -2.64 9.57
N ALA A 169 0.35 -2.19 10.66
CA ALA A 169 -1.09 -2.16 10.78
C ALA A 169 -1.77 -1.36 9.67
N SER A 170 -1.32 -0.12 9.44
CA SER A 170 -1.90 0.76 8.41
C SER A 170 -1.78 0.19 7.00
N THR A 171 -0.67 -0.49 6.69
CA THR A 171 -0.48 -1.11 5.37
C THR A 171 -1.33 -2.37 5.23
N THR A 172 -1.43 -3.19 6.29
CA THR A 172 -2.32 -4.35 6.33
C THR A 172 -3.78 -3.94 6.17
N ASP A 173 -4.24 -2.90 6.85
CA ASP A 173 -5.62 -2.37 6.72
C ASP A 173 -5.89 -1.89 5.28
N THR A 174 -4.92 -1.19 4.67
CA THR A 174 -5.02 -0.73 3.28
C THR A 174 -5.14 -1.92 2.30
N LEU A 175 -4.31 -2.95 2.48
CA LEU A 175 -4.34 -4.14 1.64
C LEU A 175 -5.65 -4.92 1.81
N ASP A 176 -6.14 -5.09 3.05
CA ASP A 176 -7.41 -5.75 3.33
C ASP A 176 -8.59 -5.02 2.67
N TYR A 177 -8.60 -3.68 2.76
CA TYR A 177 -9.61 -2.86 2.08
C TYR A 177 -9.60 -3.07 0.56
N VAL A 178 -8.41 -3.05 -0.08
CA VAL A 178 -8.28 -3.31 -1.54
C VAL A 178 -8.78 -4.71 -1.90
N VAL A 179 -8.44 -5.73 -1.12
CA VAL A 179 -8.88 -7.12 -1.37
C VAL A 179 -10.37 -7.26 -1.19
N ARG A 180 -10.95 -6.63 -0.17
CA ARG A 180 -12.40 -6.61 0.05
C ARG A 180 -13.14 -6.00 -1.12
N GLN A 181 -12.64 -4.89 -1.66
CA GLN A 181 -13.23 -4.25 -2.83
C GLN A 181 -13.11 -5.13 -4.09
N ALA A 182 -11.96 -5.77 -4.28
CA ALA A 182 -11.74 -6.69 -5.40
C ALA A 182 -12.68 -7.91 -5.32
N ASN A 183 -12.87 -8.46 -4.12
CA ASN A 183 -13.80 -9.57 -3.88
C ASN A 183 -15.26 -9.16 -4.12
N PHE A 184 -15.68 -8.00 -3.61
CA PHE A 184 -17.02 -7.46 -3.88
C PHE A 184 -17.28 -7.29 -5.39
N THR A 185 -16.30 -6.75 -6.11
CA THR A 185 -16.37 -6.59 -7.58
C THR A 185 -16.42 -7.95 -8.28
N SER A 186 -15.57 -8.89 -7.88
CA SER A 186 -15.55 -10.25 -8.42
C SER A 186 -16.86 -11.00 -8.16
N GLU A 187 -17.49 -10.82 -7.00
CA GLU A 187 -18.74 -11.48 -6.64
C GLU A 187 -19.90 -10.94 -7.49
N ASN A 188 -20.00 -9.62 -7.65
CA ASN A 188 -21.01 -9.01 -8.52
C ASN A 188 -20.85 -9.45 -9.98
N LEU A 189 -19.60 -9.55 -10.48
CA LEU A 189 -19.32 -10.10 -11.81
C LEU A 189 -19.78 -11.57 -11.93
N ARG A 190 -19.52 -12.41 -10.92
CA ARG A 190 -19.98 -13.81 -10.90
C ARG A 190 -21.51 -13.89 -10.87
N ASN A 191 -22.18 -13.05 -10.08
CA ASN A 191 -23.64 -12.98 -10.06
C ASN A 191 -24.20 -12.64 -11.44
N VAL A 192 -23.64 -11.65 -12.14
CA VAL A 192 -24.02 -11.32 -13.53
C VAL A 192 -23.84 -12.53 -14.46
N SER A 193 -22.69 -13.20 -14.37
CA SER A 193 -22.40 -14.42 -15.14
C SER A 193 -23.43 -15.52 -14.86
N ASP A 194 -23.84 -15.72 -13.61
CA ASP A 194 -24.83 -16.73 -13.22
C ASP A 194 -26.24 -16.39 -13.75
N TYR A 195 -26.63 -15.12 -13.75
CA TYR A 195 -27.89 -14.69 -14.36
C TYR A 195 -27.88 -14.86 -15.88
N LEU A 196 -26.75 -14.59 -16.55
CA LEU A 196 -26.60 -14.83 -17.99
C LEU A 196 -26.68 -16.33 -18.34
N ASN A 197 -26.04 -17.20 -17.55
CA ASN A 197 -26.14 -18.66 -17.68
C ASN A 197 -27.57 -19.17 -17.40
N ALA A 198 -28.26 -18.56 -16.44
CA ALA A 198 -29.66 -18.87 -16.18
C ALA A 198 -30.57 -18.44 -17.34
N ALA A 199 -30.28 -17.32 -18.01
CA ALA A 199 -31.02 -16.85 -19.18
C ALA A 199 -30.99 -17.85 -20.34
N GLU A 200 -29.84 -18.49 -20.60
CA GLU A 200 -29.71 -19.55 -21.62
C GLU A 200 -30.63 -20.75 -21.36
N LYS A 201 -30.94 -21.03 -20.09
CA LYS A 201 -31.78 -22.16 -19.67
C LYS A 201 -33.26 -21.81 -19.58
N VAL A 202 -33.64 -20.55 -19.82
CA VAL A 202 -35.04 -20.14 -19.81
C VAL A 202 -35.74 -20.74 -21.02
N ASP A 203 -36.64 -21.68 -20.76
CA ASP A 203 -37.58 -22.23 -21.71
C ASP A 203 -39.01 -21.99 -21.20
N VAL A 204 -39.72 -21.06 -21.84
CA VAL A 204 -41.14 -20.81 -21.60
C VAL A 204 -41.93 -21.48 -22.70
N GLN A 205 -42.23 -22.76 -22.50
CA GLN A 205 -43.10 -23.55 -23.38
C GLN A 205 -42.65 -23.53 -24.84
N SER A 206 -41.37 -23.80 -25.10
CA SER A 206 -40.67 -23.81 -26.41
C SER A 206 -40.37 -22.44 -27.05
N LEU A 207 -40.68 -21.34 -26.36
CA LEU A 207 -40.14 -20.02 -26.71
C LEU A 207 -38.74 -19.88 -26.08
N VAL A 208 -37.72 -19.77 -26.93
CA VAL A 208 -36.30 -19.65 -26.55
C VAL A 208 -35.73 -18.33 -27.07
N LEU A 209 -34.68 -17.82 -26.42
CA LEU A 209 -33.90 -16.69 -26.91
C LEU A 209 -33.33 -16.99 -28.33
N PRO A 210 -33.21 -15.97 -29.19
CA PRO A 210 -32.54 -16.09 -30.50
C PRO A 210 -31.09 -16.62 -30.39
N GLY A 211 -30.66 -17.42 -31.37
CA GLY A 211 -29.34 -18.07 -31.38
C GLY A 211 -28.14 -17.12 -31.40
N ASP A 212 -28.30 -15.94 -32.00
CA ASP A 212 -27.31 -14.87 -32.01
C ASP A 212 -27.09 -14.24 -30.62
N VAL A 213 -28.10 -14.27 -29.76
CA VAL A 213 -27.99 -13.81 -28.37
C VAL A 213 -27.35 -14.88 -27.47
N LEU A 214 -27.70 -16.15 -27.69
CA LEU A 214 -27.12 -17.31 -26.98
C LEU A 214 -25.59 -17.43 -27.16
N THR A 215 -25.11 -17.21 -28.38
CA THR A 215 -23.66 -17.25 -28.67
C THR A 215 -22.90 -16.11 -27.98
N LYS A 216 -23.43 -14.89 -27.98
CA LYS A 216 -22.84 -13.73 -27.29
C LYS A 216 -22.84 -13.88 -25.77
N ILE A 217 -23.89 -14.48 -25.20
CA ILE A 217 -23.96 -14.80 -23.76
C ILE A 217 -22.78 -15.68 -23.35
N ASN A 218 -22.52 -16.76 -24.10
CA ASN A 218 -21.44 -17.71 -23.81
C ASN A 218 -20.04 -17.06 -23.84
N ASP A 219 -19.78 -16.17 -24.80
CA ASP A 219 -18.51 -15.47 -24.89
C ASP A 219 -18.30 -14.46 -23.74
N ILE A 220 -19.34 -13.70 -23.39
CA ILE A 220 -19.29 -12.76 -22.26
C ILE A 220 -19.12 -13.51 -20.94
N GLN A 221 -19.84 -14.62 -20.73
CA GLN A 221 -19.73 -15.44 -19.53
C GLN A 221 -18.28 -15.91 -19.32
N ARG A 222 -17.61 -16.37 -20.38
CA ARG A 222 -16.20 -16.77 -20.33
C ARG A 222 -15.28 -15.61 -19.93
N LYS A 223 -15.46 -14.43 -20.55
CA LYS A 223 -14.67 -13.22 -20.25
C LYS A 223 -14.89 -12.72 -18.82
N ILE A 224 -16.14 -12.65 -18.36
CA ILE A 224 -16.51 -12.19 -17.01
C ILE A 224 -15.93 -13.13 -15.95
N ASN A 225 -16.12 -14.44 -16.10
CA ASN A 225 -15.66 -15.40 -15.10
C ASN A 225 -14.12 -15.42 -15.02
N SER A 226 -13.43 -15.33 -16.17
CA SER A 226 -11.98 -15.18 -16.22
C SER A 226 -11.51 -13.89 -15.54
N SER A 227 -12.17 -12.75 -15.79
CA SER A 227 -11.80 -11.46 -15.21
C SER A 227 -12.05 -11.41 -13.70
N ALA A 228 -13.20 -11.91 -13.24
CA ALA A 228 -13.56 -12.00 -11.82
C ALA A 228 -12.57 -12.90 -11.06
N THR A 229 -12.26 -14.06 -11.61
CA THR A 229 -11.29 -14.99 -11.01
C THR A 229 -9.88 -14.42 -11.00
N THR A 230 -9.44 -13.78 -12.10
CA THR A 230 -8.13 -13.12 -12.15
C THR A 230 -8.04 -12.00 -11.11
N LEU A 231 -9.06 -11.14 -11.02
CA LEU A 231 -9.10 -10.03 -10.08
C LEU A 231 -9.01 -10.51 -8.62
N SER A 232 -9.86 -11.47 -8.21
CA SER A 232 -9.86 -11.99 -6.84
C SER A 232 -8.57 -12.75 -6.50
N VAL A 233 -8.16 -13.70 -7.35
CA VAL A 233 -6.97 -14.52 -7.10
C VAL A 233 -5.69 -13.68 -7.10
N LYS A 234 -5.48 -12.81 -8.10
CA LYS A 234 -4.27 -11.97 -8.14
C LYS A 234 -4.21 -10.99 -6.98
N THR A 235 -5.34 -10.43 -6.58
CA THR A 235 -5.36 -9.47 -5.46
C THR A 235 -5.05 -10.17 -4.14
N MET A 236 -5.61 -11.36 -3.89
CA MET A 236 -5.27 -12.18 -2.72
C MET A 236 -3.80 -12.63 -2.73
N GLU A 237 -3.29 -13.14 -3.86
CA GLU A 237 -1.86 -13.51 -3.98
C GLU A 237 -0.94 -12.32 -3.70
N ASN A 238 -1.30 -11.13 -4.18
CA ASN A 238 -0.53 -9.92 -3.95
C ASN A 238 -0.60 -9.47 -2.48
N GLN A 239 -1.77 -9.55 -1.85
CA GLN A 239 -1.91 -9.31 -0.40
C GLN A 239 -1.00 -10.24 0.39
N ASP A 240 -1.05 -11.55 0.15
CA ASP A 240 -0.25 -12.53 0.88
C ASP A 240 1.26 -12.28 0.72
N LYS A 241 1.70 -11.99 -0.51
CA LYS A 241 3.10 -11.64 -0.79
C LYS A 241 3.53 -10.38 -0.05
N ILE A 242 2.74 -9.32 -0.10
CA ILE A 242 3.07 -8.06 0.56
C ILE A 242 3.02 -8.24 2.08
N GLN A 243 2.02 -8.94 2.62
CA GLN A 243 1.90 -9.22 4.05
C GLN A 243 3.09 -10.03 4.57
N SER A 244 3.56 -11.03 3.81
CA SER A 244 4.76 -11.79 4.12
C SER A 244 6.00 -10.88 4.20
N VAL A 245 6.18 -10.00 3.22
CA VAL A 245 7.28 -9.02 3.21
C VAL A 245 7.19 -8.07 4.40
N LEU A 246 6.00 -7.54 4.71
CA LEU A 246 5.76 -6.65 5.85
C LEU A 246 6.03 -7.32 7.19
N ASN A 247 5.64 -8.59 7.35
CA ASN A 247 5.91 -9.37 8.56
C ASN A 247 7.42 -9.60 8.76
N ASN A 248 8.13 -9.99 7.69
CA ASN A 248 9.58 -10.19 7.72
C ASN A 248 10.32 -8.88 8.01
N MET A 249 9.89 -7.79 7.38
CA MET A 249 10.44 -6.45 7.60
C MET A 249 10.25 -6.00 9.06
N ARG A 250 9.05 -6.16 9.62
CA ARG A 250 8.75 -5.84 11.02
C ARG A 250 9.66 -6.62 11.97
N LEU A 251 9.82 -7.93 11.75
CA LEU A 251 10.70 -8.78 12.55
C LEU A 251 12.16 -8.30 12.48
N ALA A 252 12.67 -8.04 11.27
CA ALA A 252 14.03 -7.56 11.07
C ALA A 252 14.29 -6.24 11.81
N LEU A 253 13.33 -5.30 11.80
CA LEU A 253 13.49 -3.99 12.43
C LEU A 253 13.37 -4.04 13.94
N ILE A 254 12.52 -4.91 14.49
CA ILE A 254 12.48 -5.18 15.93
C ILE A 254 13.82 -5.78 16.39
N LEU A 255 14.36 -6.74 15.63
CA LEU A 255 15.65 -7.35 15.94
C LEU A 255 16.79 -6.32 15.89
N ILE A 256 16.84 -5.48 14.86
CA ILE A 256 17.83 -4.39 14.75
C ILE A 256 17.72 -3.41 15.91
N ALA A 257 16.50 -2.99 16.29
CA ALA A 257 16.28 -2.09 17.41
C ALA A 257 16.76 -2.71 18.74
N ALA A 258 16.44 -3.98 18.98
CA ALA A 258 16.85 -4.70 20.19
C ALA A 258 18.37 -4.86 20.27
N VAL A 259 19.02 -5.26 19.17
CA VAL A 259 20.49 -5.40 19.11
C VAL A 259 21.17 -4.05 19.29
N MET A 260 20.67 -2.98 18.68
CA MET A 260 21.20 -1.62 18.87
C MET A 260 21.11 -1.15 20.31
N LEU A 261 19.96 -1.35 20.96
CA LEU A 261 19.75 -0.95 22.35
C LEU A 261 20.62 -1.77 23.29
N PHE A 262 20.69 -3.09 23.09
CA PHE A 262 21.56 -3.98 23.86
C PHE A 262 23.03 -3.58 23.70
N LEU A 263 23.48 -3.32 22.47
CA LEU A 263 24.84 -2.85 22.20
C LEU A 263 25.11 -1.52 22.91
N ALA A 264 24.19 -0.55 22.81
CA ALA A 264 24.32 0.75 23.47
C ALA A 264 24.45 0.62 25.00
N PHE A 265 23.61 -0.22 25.60
CA PHE A 265 23.59 -0.44 27.05
C PHE A 265 24.82 -1.20 27.55
N ILE A 266 25.17 -2.33 26.92
CA ILE A 266 26.32 -3.13 27.32
C ILE A 266 27.62 -2.37 27.07
N GLY A 267 27.75 -1.66 25.95
CA GLY A 267 28.92 -0.83 25.68
C GLY A 267 29.10 0.28 26.72
N PHE A 268 28.01 0.92 27.15
CA PHE A 268 28.02 1.89 28.25
C PHE A 268 28.50 1.26 29.57
N LEU A 269 27.92 0.12 29.98
CA LEU A 269 28.31 -0.59 31.20
C LEU A 269 29.78 -1.03 31.16
N LEU A 270 30.21 -1.66 30.08
CA LEU A 270 31.59 -2.14 29.94
C LEU A 270 32.60 -0.99 29.86
N SER A 271 32.21 0.17 29.31
CA SER A 271 33.00 1.39 29.36
C SER A 271 33.14 1.90 30.81
N ILE A 272 32.06 1.83 31.61
CA ILE A 272 32.09 2.10 33.06
C ILE A 272 32.96 1.10 33.82
N PHE A 273 32.94 -0.19 33.49
CA PHE A 273 33.77 -1.22 34.14
C PHE A 273 35.22 -1.25 33.64
N GLY A 274 35.54 -0.62 32.50
CA GLY A 274 36.91 -0.45 32.00
C GLY A 274 37.50 -1.71 31.35
N LEU A 275 36.63 -2.64 30.93
CA LEU A 275 37.00 -3.92 30.31
C LEU A 275 37.36 -3.72 28.83
N GLN A 276 38.61 -3.34 28.56
CA GLN A 276 39.03 -2.87 27.23
C GLN A 276 38.85 -3.87 26.09
N CYS A 277 39.21 -5.14 26.30
CA CYS A 277 39.09 -6.15 25.23
C CYS A 277 37.64 -6.26 24.74
N LEU A 278 36.69 -6.32 25.67
CA LEU A 278 35.27 -6.40 25.34
C LEU A 278 34.73 -5.12 24.70
N VAL A 279 35.17 -3.94 25.17
CA VAL A 279 34.78 -2.65 24.56
C VAL A 279 35.26 -2.59 23.10
N TYR A 280 36.50 -2.99 22.80
CA TYR A 280 37.01 -2.99 21.42
C TYR A 280 36.25 -3.97 20.52
N THR A 281 35.93 -5.17 21.01
CA THR A 281 35.11 -6.14 20.25
C THR A 281 33.72 -5.59 19.93
N LEU A 282 33.07 -4.92 20.89
CA LEU A 282 31.78 -4.28 20.67
C LEU A 282 31.85 -3.10 19.70
N VAL A 283 32.96 -2.36 19.69
CA VAL A 283 33.18 -1.27 18.73
C VAL A 283 33.26 -1.80 17.29
N ILE A 284 33.92 -2.94 17.08
CA ILE A 284 33.98 -3.59 15.75
C ILE A 284 32.56 -4.05 15.32
N LEU A 285 31.82 -4.69 16.22
CA LEU A 285 30.45 -5.14 15.91
C LEU A 285 29.51 -3.96 15.64
N GLY A 286 29.60 -2.91 16.46
CA GLY A 286 28.81 -1.70 16.31
C GLY A 286 29.13 -0.94 15.03
N TRP A 287 30.39 -0.93 14.58
CA TRP A 287 30.79 -0.28 13.32
C TRP A 287 30.04 -0.85 12.10
N ILE A 288 29.99 -2.17 11.98
CA ILE A 288 29.28 -2.86 10.90
C ILE A 288 27.78 -2.57 11.01
N LEU A 289 27.23 -2.63 12.22
CA LEU A 289 25.80 -2.51 12.46
C LEU A 289 25.28 -1.07 12.23
N VAL A 290 26.04 -0.05 12.62
CA VAL A 290 25.77 1.36 12.29
C VAL A 290 25.76 1.57 10.78
N THR A 291 26.70 0.97 10.06
CA THR A 291 26.75 1.06 8.59
C THR A 291 25.48 0.48 7.95
N GLY A 292 25.07 -0.72 8.36
CA GLY A 292 23.85 -1.35 7.87
C GLY A 292 22.58 -0.54 8.17
N THR A 293 22.50 0.07 9.36
CA THR A 293 21.33 0.87 9.75
C THR A 293 21.22 2.20 8.98
N PHE A 294 22.34 2.83 8.60
CA PHE A 294 22.32 3.98 7.69
C PHE A 294 21.83 3.62 6.28
N ILE A 295 22.25 2.48 5.75
CA ILE A 295 21.73 1.97 4.46
C ILE A 295 20.22 1.74 4.56
N LEU A 296 19.76 1.13 5.66
CA LEU A 296 18.34 0.88 5.91
C LEU A 296 17.53 2.18 6.02
N CYS A 297 18.09 3.25 6.61
CA CYS A 297 17.47 4.57 6.57
C CYS A 297 17.24 5.06 5.13
N GLY A 298 18.20 4.84 4.24
CA GLY A 298 18.07 5.10 2.80
C GLY A 298 16.89 4.38 2.17
N VAL A 299 16.77 3.07 2.43
CA VAL A 299 15.66 2.25 1.93
C VAL A 299 14.31 2.78 2.42
N PHE A 300 14.18 3.10 3.71
CA PHE A 300 12.93 3.65 4.25
C PHE A 300 12.62 5.07 3.79
N LEU A 301 13.64 5.88 3.47
CA LEU A 301 13.43 7.19 2.86
C LEU A 301 12.89 7.05 1.43
N ILE A 302 13.40 6.10 0.65
CA ILE A 302 12.88 5.75 -0.67
C ILE A 302 11.41 5.35 -0.53
N LEU A 303 11.11 4.42 0.38
CA LEU A 303 9.75 3.96 0.63
C LEU A 303 8.82 5.12 1.01
N HIS A 304 9.25 6.00 1.91
CA HIS A 304 8.48 7.18 2.30
C HIS A 304 8.18 8.10 1.11
N ASN A 305 9.15 8.29 0.21
CA ASN A 305 8.96 9.08 -1.00
C ASN A 305 7.97 8.39 -1.94
N VAL A 306 8.15 7.10 -2.24
CA VAL A 306 7.25 6.32 -3.11
C VAL A 306 5.83 6.34 -2.57
N VAL A 307 5.62 6.08 -1.28
CA VAL A 307 4.28 6.14 -0.66
C VAL A 307 3.68 7.53 -0.83
N GLY A 308 4.45 8.58 -0.56
CA GLY A 308 3.97 9.95 -0.73
C GLY A 308 3.63 10.30 -2.18
N ASP A 309 4.44 9.84 -3.13
CA ASP A 309 4.24 10.06 -4.56
C ASP A 309 3.01 9.30 -5.07
N THR A 310 2.85 8.03 -4.67
CA THR A 310 1.68 7.21 -4.99
C THR A 310 0.38 7.82 -4.46
N CYS A 311 0.36 8.29 -3.21
CA CYS A 311 -0.84 8.93 -2.65
C CYS A 311 -1.27 10.18 -3.44
N VAL A 312 -0.31 11.02 -3.86
CA VAL A 312 -0.61 12.20 -4.68
C VAL A 312 -1.01 11.80 -6.11
N ALA A 313 -0.39 10.76 -6.66
CA ALA A 313 -0.75 10.23 -7.97
C ALA A 313 -2.20 9.69 -7.99
N MET A 314 -2.60 8.98 -6.93
CA MET A 314 -3.97 8.47 -6.77
C MET A 314 -4.99 9.62 -6.70
N ASP A 315 -4.72 10.65 -5.89
CA ASP A 315 -5.57 11.84 -5.78
C ASP A 315 -5.75 12.56 -7.13
N GLN A 316 -4.63 12.83 -7.83
CA GLN A 316 -4.67 13.52 -9.12
C GLN A 316 -5.39 12.71 -10.20
N TRP A 317 -5.24 11.39 -10.19
CA TRP A 317 -5.95 10.49 -11.09
C TRP A 317 -7.46 10.51 -10.82
N VAL A 318 -7.88 10.52 -9.54
CA VAL A 318 -9.29 10.64 -9.15
C VAL A 318 -9.90 11.93 -9.70
N GLN A 319 -9.17 13.04 -9.63
CA GLN A 319 -9.63 14.36 -10.07
C GLN A 319 -9.69 14.54 -11.60
N HIS A 320 -8.96 13.74 -12.38
CA HIS A 320 -8.87 13.88 -13.85
C HIS A 320 -9.30 12.59 -14.57
N PRO A 321 -10.61 12.31 -14.61
CA PRO A 321 -11.14 11.03 -15.11
C PRO A 321 -10.97 10.79 -16.62
N THR A 322 -10.69 11.82 -17.41
CA THR A 322 -10.63 11.75 -18.87
C THR A 322 -9.21 11.74 -19.43
N ALA A 323 -8.20 11.98 -18.59
CA ALA A 323 -6.81 12.04 -19.03
C ALA A 323 -6.15 10.66 -18.95
N HIS A 324 -5.39 10.28 -19.98
CA HIS A 324 -4.55 9.09 -19.93
C HIS A 324 -3.31 9.33 -19.06
N THR A 325 -3.03 8.39 -18.17
CA THR A 325 -1.99 8.47 -17.15
C THR A 325 -1.25 7.13 -16.98
N ALA A 326 -0.10 7.15 -16.29
CA ALA A 326 0.63 5.94 -15.95
C ALA A 326 -0.13 4.98 -15.00
N LEU A 327 -1.17 5.44 -14.32
CA LEU A 327 -1.98 4.59 -13.43
C LEU A 327 -2.94 3.72 -14.25
N ASP A 328 -3.42 4.20 -15.39
CA ASP A 328 -4.35 3.45 -16.27
C ASP A 328 -3.74 2.16 -16.81
N ASP A 329 -2.42 2.14 -17.05
CA ASP A 329 -1.67 0.97 -17.51
C ASP A 329 -1.52 -0.11 -16.43
N ILE A 330 -1.75 0.24 -15.16
CA ILE A 330 -1.52 -0.63 -13.98
C ILE A 330 -2.86 -1.12 -13.40
N LEU A 331 -3.94 -0.35 -13.56
CA LEU A 331 -5.23 -0.65 -12.95
C LEU A 331 -5.95 -1.78 -13.68
N PRO A 332 -6.67 -2.65 -12.94
CA PRO A 332 -7.52 -3.69 -13.53
C PRO A 332 -8.85 -3.11 -14.00
N CYS A 333 -8.81 -1.99 -14.72
CA CYS A 333 -9.94 -1.45 -15.43
C CYS A 333 -10.25 -2.34 -16.63
N VAL A 334 -11.47 -2.90 -16.69
CA VAL A 334 -11.93 -3.57 -17.90
C VAL A 334 -11.91 -2.55 -19.03
N ASP A 335 -11.38 -2.91 -20.20
CA ASP A 335 -11.36 -2.01 -21.33
C ASP A 335 -12.80 -1.53 -21.64
N ASN A 336 -12.93 -0.25 -21.98
CA ASN A 336 -14.23 0.39 -22.17
C ASN A 336 -15.09 -0.38 -23.20
N ALA A 337 -14.47 -1.02 -24.20
CA ALA A 337 -15.19 -1.81 -25.19
C ALA A 337 -15.82 -3.07 -24.59
N THR A 338 -15.09 -3.86 -23.81
CA THR A 338 -15.60 -5.06 -23.12
C THR A 338 -16.67 -4.71 -22.08
N ALA A 339 -16.47 -3.64 -21.30
CA ALA A 339 -17.47 -3.18 -20.33
C ALA A 339 -18.77 -2.73 -21.02
N ARG A 340 -18.66 -1.99 -22.13
CA ARG A 340 -19.80 -1.53 -22.94
C ARG A 340 -20.52 -2.68 -23.64
N GLU A 341 -19.77 -3.62 -24.21
CA GLU A 341 -20.31 -4.83 -24.81
C GLU A 341 -21.12 -5.62 -23.78
N THR A 342 -20.55 -5.86 -22.60
CA THR A 342 -21.20 -6.57 -21.50
C THR A 342 -22.52 -5.90 -21.08
N LEU A 343 -22.48 -4.59 -20.81
CA LEU A 343 -23.68 -3.83 -20.41
C LEU A 343 -24.76 -3.86 -21.50
N THR A 344 -24.36 -3.70 -22.76
CA THR A 344 -25.30 -3.71 -23.90
C THR A 344 -25.97 -5.07 -24.04
N GLN A 345 -25.21 -6.16 -23.90
CA GLN A 345 -25.76 -7.51 -23.98
C GLN A 345 -26.67 -7.83 -22.79
N THR A 346 -26.32 -7.40 -21.57
CA THR A 346 -27.22 -7.51 -20.41
C THR A 346 -28.56 -6.81 -20.66
N LYS A 347 -28.55 -5.58 -21.19
CA LYS A 347 -29.78 -4.86 -21.56
C LYS A 347 -30.59 -5.58 -22.64
N LEU A 348 -29.92 -6.08 -23.68
CA LEU A 348 -30.55 -6.81 -24.78
C LEU A 348 -31.23 -8.10 -24.30
N VAL A 349 -30.55 -8.88 -23.45
CA VAL A 349 -31.10 -10.12 -22.89
C VAL A 349 -32.32 -9.82 -22.02
N THR A 350 -32.27 -8.80 -21.16
CA THR A 350 -33.43 -8.37 -20.39
C THR A 350 -34.59 -7.95 -21.30
N TYR A 351 -34.33 -7.12 -22.32
CA TYR A 351 -35.35 -6.68 -23.27
C TYR A 351 -36.03 -7.86 -23.98
N GLN A 352 -35.24 -8.81 -24.48
CA GLN A 352 -35.77 -9.98 -25.19
C GLN A 352 -36.52 -10.94 -24.27
N LEU A 353 -36.05 -11.17 -23.05
CA LEU A 353 -36.75 -12.03 -22.07
C LEU A 353 -38.11 -11.45 -21.69
N VAL A 354 -38.21 -10.13 -21.49
CA VAL A 354 -39.50 -9.49 -21.19
C VAL A 354 -40.46 -9.64 -22.38
N ASN A 355 -40.01 -9.38 -23.61
CA ASN A 355 -40.85 -9.55 -24.81
C ASN A 355 -41.29 -11.01 -25.01
N LEU A 356 -40.43 -11.97 -24.68
CA LEU A 356 -40.75 -13.40 -24.72
C LEU A 356 -41.86 -13.72 -23.72
N LEU A 357 -41.77 -13.17 -22.50
CA LEU A 357 -42.81 -13.30 -21.48
C LEU A 357 -44.12 -12.67 -21.92
N ASP A 358 -44.12 -11.43 -22.40
CA ASP A 358 -45.34 -10.76 -22.86
C ASP A 358 -45.99 -11.46 -24.05
N SER A 359 -45.17 -12.03 -24.95
CA SER A 359 -45.65 -12.88 -26.03
C SER A 359 -46.33 -14.13 -25.47
N ALA A 360 -45.74 -14.82 -24.49
CA ALA A 360 -46.37 -15.96 -23.83
C ALA A 360 -47.66 -15.55 -23.10
N ILE A 361 -47.70 -14.37 -22.48
CA ILE A 361 -48.91 -13.85 -21.83
C ILE A 361 -50.04 -13.69 -22.84
N ASN A 362 -49.80 -12.96 -23.92
CA ASN A 362 -50.81 -12.65 -24.94
C ASN A 362 -51.23 -13.88 -25.75
N THR A 363 -50.28 -14.72 -26.14
CA THR A 363 -50.55 -15.85 -27.04
C THR A 363 -51.03 -17.09 -26.31
N MET A 364 -50.69 -17.26 -25.02
CA MET A 364 -51.00 -18.48 -24.25
C MET A 364 -51.95 -18.24 -23.08
N THR A 365 -51.58 -17.38 -22.12
CA THR A 365 -52.34 -17.24 -20.85
C THR A 365 -53.62 -16.42 -21.01
N ASN A 366 -53.59 -15.37 -21.84
CA ASN A 366 -54.74 -14.50 -22.10
C ASN A 366 -55.58 -15.00 -23.28
N ARG A 367 -55.14 -16.05 -24.00
CA ARG A 367 -55.86 -16.64 -25.12
C ARG A 367 -56.63 -17.88 -24.70
N ASN A 368 -57.94 -17.87 -24.94
CA ASN A 368 -58.78 -19.04 -24.70
C ASN A 368 -58.63 -20.02 -25.87
N PHE A 369 -57.96 -21.16 -25.63
CA PHE A 369 -57.79 -22.19 -26.65
C PHE A 369 -59.05 -23.08 -26.77
N PRO A 370 -59.34 -23.60 -27.97
CA PRO A 370 -60.39 -24.60 -28.15
C PRO A 370 -59.89 -26.00 -27.72
N PRO A 371 -60.80 -26.94 -27.36
CA PRO A 371 -60.42 -28.27 -26.84
C PRO A 371 -59.50 -29.11 -27.74
N GLN A 372 -59.49 -28.83 -29.05
CA GLN A 372 -58.67 -29.50 -30.04
C GLN A 372 -57.19 -29.07 -30.03
N ALA A 373 -56.86 -27.94 -29.41
CA ALA A 373 -55.50 -27.37 -29.38
C ALA A 373 -54.62 -27.93 -28.25
N ARG A 374 -54.67 -29.24 -27.99
CA ARG A 374 -53.75 -29.89 -27.04
C ARG A 374 -52.32 -29.88 -27.62
N PRO A 375 -51.26 -29.62 -26.81
CA PRO A 375 -51.24 -29.54 -25.35
C PRO A 375 -51.47 -28.12 -24.78
N PHE A 376 -51.73 -27.11 -25.62
CA PHE A 376 -51.94 -25.72 -25.17
C PHE A 376 -53.32 -25.48 -24.54
N TYR A 377 -54.28 -26.36 -24.81
CA TYR A 377 -55.59 -26.34 -24.19
C TYR A 377 -55.57 -26.84 -22.74
N TYR A 378 -55.94 -25.96 -21.81
CA TYR A 378 -56.30 -26.27 -20.42
C TYR A 378 -57.49 -25.39 -20.01
N ASN A 379 -58.26 -25.82 -19.00
CA ASN A 379 -59.49 -25.14 -18.60
C ASN A 379 -59.22 -23.81 -17.85
N GLN A 380 -58.92 -22.74 -18.59
CA GLN A 380 -58.61 -21.43 -18.04
C GLN A 380 -59.87 -20.72 -17.55
N SER A 381 -59.90 -20.36 -16.27
CA SER A 381 -61.02 -19.62 -15.66
C SER A 381 -60.42 -18.42 -14.92
N GLY A 382 -60.52 -17.16 -15.38
CA GLY A 382 -59.91 -16.05 -14.63
C GLY A 382 -59.81 -14.71 -15.37
N PRO A 383 -59.53 -13.60 -14.65
CA PRO A 383 -59.26 -12.30 -15.26
C PRO A 383 -57.98 -12.33 -16.08
N LEU A 384 -57.85 -11.43 -17.07
CA LEU A 384 -56.65 -11.34 -17.90
C LEU A 384 -55.43 -10.97 -17.05
N MET A 385 -54.29 -11.59 -17.34
CA MET A 385 -53.05 -11.34 -16.66
C MET A 385 -52.42 -10.06 -17.20
N PRO A 386 -51.92 -9.15 -16.33
CA PRO A 386 -51.24 -7.94 -16.77
C PRO A 386 -49.86 -8.26 -17.38
N LEU A 387 -49.46 -7.44 -18.35
CA LEU A 387 -48.16 -7.55 -19.02
C LEU A 387 -47.02 -7.12 -18.11
N LEU A 388 -45.82 -7.60 -18.43
CA LEU A 388 -44.59 -7.21 -17.77
C LEU A 388 -44.10 -5.88 -18.36
N CYS A 389 -43.72 -4.94 -17.51
CA CYS A 389 -43.06 -3.74 -17.98
C CYS A 389 -41.65 -4.09 -18.48
N ASN A 390 -41.38 -3.74 -19.73
CA ASN A 390 -40.03 -3.76 -20.26
C ASN A 390 -39.28 -2.51 -19.78
N PRO A 391 -38.15 -2.66 -19.04
CA PRO A 391 -37.37 -1.51 -18.60
C PRO A 391 -36.60 -0.83 -19.73
N PHE A 392 -36.56 -1.42 -20.93
CA PHE A 392 -35.82 -0.91 -22.07
C PHE A 392 -36.70 -0.79 -23.32
N ASN A 393 -36.42 0.21 -24.14
CA ASN A 393 -36.95 0.35 -25.49
C ASN A 393 -36.19 -0.57 -26.47
N ALA A 394 -36.67 -0.67 -27.71
CA ALA A 394 -36.02 -1.47 -28.77
C ALA A 394 -34.60 -1.00 -29.13
N ASP A 395 -34.27 0.27 -28.87
CA ASP A 395 -32.94 0.85 -29.00
C ASP A 395 -32.08 0.69 -27.74
N LEU A 396 -32.56 -0.03 -26.72
CA LEU A 396 -31.95 -0.26 -25.41
C LEU A 396 -31.82 1.00 -24.52
N SER A 397 -32.51 2.09 -24.89
CA SER A 397 -32.72 3.24 -24.00
C SER A 397 -33.67 2.88 -22.87
N ASP A 398 -33.60 3.59 -21.75
CA ASP A 398 -34.43 3.30 -20.58
C ASP A 398 -35.90 3.68 -20.87
N HIS A 399 -36.83 2.83 -20.47
CA HIS A 399 -38.28 2.98 -20.71
C HIS A 399 -39.05 3.12 -19.39
N GLN A 400 -40.01 4.05 -19.35
CA GLN A 400 -40.93 4.20 -18.23
C GLN A 400 -42.18 3.34 -18.46
N CYS A 401 -42.49 2.49 -17.49
CA CYS A 401 -43.64 1.59 -17.53
C CYS A 401 -44.97 2.33 -17.69
N GLN A 402 -45.87 1.77 -18.50
CA GLN A 402 -47.20 2.32 -18.70
C GLN A 402 -48.17 1.90 -17.56
N PRO A 403 -49.24 2.69 -17.30
CA PRO A 403 -50.27 2.30 -16.34
C PRO A 403 -50.91 0.97 -16.73
N GLY A 404 -50.85 -0.02 -15.82
CA GLY A 404 -51.40 -1.37 -16.04
C GLY A 404 -50.35 -2.45 -16.33
N GLU A 405 -49.10 -2.06 -16.56
CA GLU A 405 -47.96 -2.99 -16.63
C GLU A 405 -47.40 -3.28 -15.23
N VAL A 406 -46.83 -4.46 -15.05
CA VAL A 406 -46.21 -4.86 -13.77
C VAL A 406 -44.71 -4.71 -13.83
N HIS A 407 -44.11 -4.06 -12.84
CA HIS A 407 -42.66 -3.93 -12.75
C HIS A 407 -41.98 -5.27 -12.42
N LEU A 408 -40.76 -5.49 -12.96
CA LEU A 408 -39.96 -6.72 -12.76
C LEU A 408 -39.81 -7.14 -11.30
N SER A 409 -39.74 -6.18 -10.37
CA SER A 409 -39.58 -6.45 -8.93
C SER A 409 -40.80 -7.12 -8.28
N ASN A 410 -42.00 -6.85 -8.80
CA ASN A 410 -43.27 -7.28 -8.17
C ASN A 410 -44.02 -8.32 -9.02
N ALA A 411 -43.54 -8.60 -10.24
CA ALA A 411 -44.24 -9.41 -11.22
C ALA A 411 -44.56 -10.84 -10.73
N THR A 412 -43.63 -11.48 -10.02
CA THR A 412 -43.85 -12.84 -9.49
C THR A 412 -44.97 -12.88 -8.44
N GLU A 413 -45.06 -11.89 -7.57
CA GLU A 413 -46.13 -11.79 -6.56
C GLU A 413 -47.49 -11.52 -7.21
N VAL A 414 -47.53 -10.61 -8.19
CA VAL A 414 -48.77 -10.30 -8.92
C VAL A 414 -49.27 -11.52 -9.71
N TRP A 415 -48.39 -12.17 -10.47
CA TRP A 415 -48.77 -13.33 -11.31
C TRP A 415 -49.12 -14.58 -10.50
N LYS A 416 -48.64 -14.71 -9.26
CA LYS A 416 -49.01 -15.81 -8.37
C LYS A 416 -50.53 -15.88 -8.15
N ASN A 417 -51.21 -14.73 -8.10
CA ASN A 417 -52.67 -14.64 -7.93
C ASN A 417 -53.46 -15.15 -9.15
N TYR A 418 -52.80 -15.37 -10.29
CA TYR A 418 -53.41 -15.90 -11.52
C TYR A 418 -53.15 -17.39 -11.70
N THR A 419 -52.48 -18.05 -10.74
CA THR A 419 -52.14 -19.48 -10.81
C THR A 419 -53.31 -20.33 -10.32
N CYS A 420 -53.72 -21.32 -11.12
CA CYS A 420 -54.75 -22.27 -10.74
C CYS A 420 -54.18 -23.46 -9.97
N GLN A 421 -55.00 -24.11 -9.15
CA GLN A 421 -54.68 -25.40 -8.55
C GLN A 421 -55.02 -26.53 -9.51
N ILE A 422 -54.16 -27.56 -9.60
CA ILE A 422 -54.36 -28.72 -10.46
C ILE A 422 -54.65 -29.96 -9.60
N ILE A 423 -55.69 -30.72 -9.94
CA ILE A 423 -56.02 -32.02 -9.32
C ILE A 423 -55.69 -33.15 -10.31
N THR A 424 -55.95 -32.92 -11.60
CA THR A 424 -55.55 -33.79 -12.70
C THR A 424 -54.53 -33.07 -13.59
N VAL A 425 -53.59 -33.82 -14.18
CA VAL A 425 -52.54 -33.25 -15.04
C VAL A 425 -53.19 -32.51 -16.22
N GLY A 426 -52.95 -31.20 -16.33
CA GLY A 426 -53.41 -30.37 -17.46
C GLY A 426 -54.78 -29.71 -17.29
N THR A 427 -55.47 -29.86 -16.16
CA THR A 427 -56.77 -29.22 -15.91
C THR A 427 -56.76 -28.37 -14.65
N CYS A 428 -57.05 -27.08 -14.78
CA CYS A 428 -57.24 -26.19 -13.63
C CYS A 428 -58.55 -26.54 -12.90
N SER A 429 -58.46 -26.77 -11.59
CA SER A 429 -59.62 -27.01 -10.71
C SER A 429 -60.18 -25.74 -10.08
N THR A 430 -59.36 -24.69 -9.95
CA THR A 430 -59.77 -23.38 -9.41
C THR A 430 -59.67 -22.31 -10.48
N GLN A 431 -60.26 -21.13 -10.19
CA GLN A 431 -60.05 -19.94 -11.00
C GLN A 431 -58.53 -19.63 -11.07
N GLY A 432 -57.99 -19.58 -12.28
CA GLY A 432 -56.66 -19.14 -12.66
C GLY A 432 -56.46 -19.24 -14.18
N ARG A 433 -55.49 -18.51 -14.71
CA ARG A 433 -55.08 -18.52 -16.12
C ARG A 433 -53.76 -19.22 -16.37
N MET A 434 -53.04 -19.60 -15.33
CA MET A 434 -51.71 -20.21 -15.43
C MET A 434 -51.61 -21.48 -14.59
N THR A 435 -50.96 -22.52 -15.12
CA THR A 435 -50.65 -23.73 -14.35
C THR A 435 -49.43 -23.50 -13.45
N PRO A 436 -49.28 -24.25 -12.35
CA PRO A 436 -48.10 -24.12 -11.48
C PRO A 436 -46.77 -24.31 -12.23
N LYS A 437 -46.72 -25.19 -13.23
CA LYS A 437 -45.53 -25.42 -14.07
C LYS A 437 -45.18 -24.20 -14.93
N LEU A 438 -46.18 -23.57 -15.55
CA LEU A 438 -45.95 -22.37 -16.35
C LEU A 438 -45.57 -21.18 -15.46
N TYR A 439 -46.17 -21.06 -14.26
CA TYR A 439 -45.80 -20.06 -13.27
C TYR A 439 -44.32 -20.17 -12.88
N THR A 440 -43.81 -21.38 -12.60
CA THR A 440 -42.39 -21.53 -12.22
C THR A 440 -41.45 -21.17 -13.36
N GLN A 441 -41.80 -21.48 -14.61
CA GLN A 441 -41.03 -21.07 -15.80
C GLN A 441 -41.01 -19.55 -15.99
N MET A 442 -42.19 -18.90 -15.92
CA MET A 442 -42.30 -17.45 -16.06
C MET A 442 -41.62 -16.71 -14.90
N ALA A 443 -41.76 -17.21 -13.66
CA ALA A 443 -41.10 -16.63 -12.49
C ALA A 443 -39.57 -16.75 -12.57
N ALA A 444 -39.04 -17.86 -13.10
CA ALA A 444 -37.61 -18.01 -13.34
C ALA A 444 -37.11 -16.96 -14.35
N ALA A 445 -37.81 -16.77 -15.47
CA ALA A 445 -37.47 -15.77 -16.48
C ALA A 445 -37.54 -14.33 -15.95
N VAL A 446 -38.54 -14.01 -15.12
CA VAL A 446 -38.64 -12.72 -14.42
C VAL A 446 -37.47 -12.52 -13.47
N ASN A 447 -37.13 -13.53 -12.66
CA ASN A 447 -36.00 -13.44 -11.73
C ASN A 447 -34.66 -13.22 -12.44
N VAL A 448 -34.46 -13.87 -13.59
CA VAL A 448 -33.29 -13.63 -14.44
C VAL A 448 -33.28 -12.21 -14.99
N SER A 449 -34.39 -11.76 -15.56
CA SER A 449 -34.54 -10.42 -16.13
C SER A 449 -34.32 -9.33 -15.08
N TYR A 450 -34.86 -9.52 -13.87
CA TYR A 450 -34.67 -8.65 -12.72
C TYR A 450 -33.21 -8.64 -12.24
N GLY A 451 -32.56 -9.80 -12.17
CA GLY A 451 -31.15 -9.90 -11.82
C GLY A 451 -30.27 -9.10 -12.77
N LEU A 452 -30.39 -9.35 -14.07
CA LEU A 452 -29.67 -8.63 -15.12
C LEU A 452 -29.93 -7.11 -15.08
N TYR A 453 -31.18 -6.70 -14.86
CA TYR A 453 -31.55 -5.29 -14.69
C TYR A 453 -30.91 -4.66 -13.44
N LYS A 454 -30.97 -5.35 -12.29
CA LYS A 454 -30.44 -4.88 -11.00
C LYS A 454 -28.93 -4.65 -11.02
N TYR A 455 -28.17 -5.47 -11.75
CA TYR A 455 -26.73 -5.30 -11.90
C TYR A 455 -26.32 -4.32 -13.02
N GLY A 456 -27.27 -3.77 -13.77
CA GLY A 456 -27.03 -2.77 -14.82
C GLY A 456 -26.21 -1.56 -14.34
N PRO A 457 -26.57 -0.89 -13.22
CA PRO A 457 -25.79 0.22 -12.67
C PRO A 457 -24.34 -0.16 -12.31
N PHE A 458 -24.14 -1.34 -11.70
CA PHE A 458 -22.79 -1.85 -11.39
C PHE A 458 -21.94 -2.01 -12.65
N LEU A 459 -22.51 -2.58 -13.72
CA LEU A 459 -21.82 -2.71 -15.01
C LEU A 459 -21.53 -1.35 -15.66
N ALA A 460 -22.40 -0.36 -15.45
CA ALA A 460 -22.16 1.01 -15.90
C ALA A 460 -21.01 1.70 -15.12
N ASP A 461 -20.88 1.42 -13.82
CA ASP A 461 -19.77 1.91 -13.00
C ASP A 461 -18.43 1.29 -13.36
N LEU A 462 -18.41 0.02 -13.78
CA LEU A 462 -17.21 -0.64 -14.31
C LEU A 462 -16.67 0.07 -15.54
N ARG A 463 -17.56 0.56 -16.42
CA ARG A 463 -17.15 1.32 -17.63
C ARG A 463 -16.39 2.60 -17.30
N GLY A 464 -16.75 3.28 -16.22
CA GLY A 464 -16.12 4.55 -15.80
C GLY A 464 -14.95 4.39 -14.83
N CYS A 465 -14.60 3.15 -14.47
CA CYS A 465 -13.71 2.80 -13.35
C CYS A 465 -14.09 3.54 -12.05
N ASN A 466 -15.39 3.82 -11.86
CA ASN A 466 -15.87 4.53 -10.68
C ASN A 466 -15.57 3.75 -9.39
N PHE A 467 -15.55 2.42 -9.47
CA PHE A 467 -15.15 1.57 -8.35
C PHE A 467 -13.71 1.88 -7.90
N VAL A 468 -12.74 1.94 -8.83
CA VAL A 468 -11.34 2.29 -8.51
C VAL A 468 -11.27 3.70 -7.98
N ARG A 469 -12.00 4.63 -8.59
CA ARG A 469 -12.02 6.04 -8.17
C ARG A 469 -12.52 6.19 -6.74
N SER A 470 -13.59 5.50 -6.37
CA SER A 470 -14.09 5.46 -4.99
C SER A 470 -13.05 4.86 -4.04
N THR A 471 -12.46 3.72 -4.41
CA THR A 471 -11.41 3.06 -3.60
C THR A 471 -10.20 3.96 -3.39
N PHE A 472 -9.77 4.67 -4.43
CA PHE A 472 -8.60 5.55 -4.34
C PHE A 472 -8.90 6.80 -3.53
N THR A 473 -10.12 7.32 -3.61
CA THR A 473 -10.59 8.40 -2.74
C THR A 473 -10.55 7.97 -1.26
N ASP A 474 -11.02 6.76 -0.95
CA ASP A 474 -11.01 6.23 0.41
C ASP A 474 -9.59 5.93 0.92
N ILE A 475 -8.70 5.41 0.05
CA ILE A 475 -7.29 5.17 0.41
C ILE A 475 -6.56 6.50 0.65
N GLU A 476 -6.76 7.49 -0.22
CA GLU A 476 -6.18 8.83 -0.07
C GLU A 476 -6.62 9.47 1.25
N ARG A 477 -7.92 9.47 1.52
CA ARG A 477 -8.47 10.14 2.70
C ARG A 477 -8.10 9.42 4.01
N ASP A 478 -8.30 8.10 4.05
CA ASP A 478 -8.32 7.37 5.32
C ASP A 478 -6.99 6.63 5.61
N HIS A 479 -6.20 6.29 4.58
CA HIS A 479 -5.01 5.44 4.74
C HIS A 479 -3.69 6.19 4.48
N CYS A 480 -3.63 7.05 3.46
CA CYS A 480 -2.42 7.76 3.07
C CYS A 480 -1.80 8.66 4.17
N PRO A 481 -2.56 9.37 5.03
CA PRO A 481 -1.99 10.14 6.14
C PRO A 481 -1.24 9.26 7.13
N GLY A 482 -1.80 8.08 7.46
CA GLY A 482 -1.18 7.08 8.31
C GLY A 482 0.10 6.54 7.70
N LEU A 483 0.05 6.09 6.45
CA LEU A 483 1.20 5.55 5.72
C LEU A 483 2.35 6.57 5.64
N LYS A 484 2.08 7.84 5.27
CA LYS A 484 3.08 8.91 5.21
C LYS A 484 3.70 9.19 6.60
N ARG A 485 2.88 9.26 7.64
CA ARG A 485 3.35 9.56 9.01
C ARG A 485 4.22 8.44 9.59
N TYR A 486 3.77 7.19 9.48
CA TYR A 486 4.47 6.08 10.11
C TYR A 486 5.73 5.65 9.34
N THR A 487 5.75 5.75 8.01
CA THR A 487 7.00 5.61 7.23
C THR A 487 8.03 6.67 7.65
N ARG A 488 7.59 7.90 7.95
CA ARG A 488 8.46 8.96 8.47
C ARG A 488 9.06 8.60 9.82
N TRP A 489 8.24 8.11 10.75
CA TRP A 489 8.71 7.70 12.08
C TRP A 489 9.77 6.60 12.02
N ILE A 490 9.65 5.67 11.07
CA ILE A 490 10.62 4.59 10.90
C ILE A 490 11.99 5.12 10.50
N TYR A 491 12.11 5.93 9.44
CA TYR A 491 13.44 6.40 9.01
C TYR A 491 14.02 7.42 9.99
N VAL A 492 13.18 8.23 10.66
CA VAL A 492 13.63 9.15 11.73
C VAL A 492 14.13 8.36 12.94
N GLY A 493 13.42 7.30 13.34
CA GLY A 493 13.83 6.41 14.43
C GLY A 493 15.16 5.71 14.12
N LEU A 494 15.29 5.11 12.94
CA LEU A 494 16.55 4.51 12.49
C LEU A 494 17.70 5.52 12.49
N MET A 495 17.48 6.71 11.92
CA MET A 495 18.48 7.80 11.91
C MET A 495 18.97 8.15 13.31
N LEU A 496 18.04 8.31 14.25
CA LEU A 496 18.35 8.72 15.61
C LEU A 496 19.14 7.63 16.34
N VAL A 497 18.71 6.36 16.24
CA VAL A 497 19.43 5.22 16.84
C VAL A 497 20.83 5.04 16.22
N SER A 498 20.93 5.07 14.88
CA SER A 498 22.22 4.95 14.18
C SER A 498 23.19 6.03 14.60
N THR A 499 22.74 7.28 14.66
CA THR A 499 23.56 8.42 15.04
C THR A 499 23.98 8.36 16.51
N ALA A 500 23.07 8.00 17.40
CA ALA A 500 23.35 7.86 18.83
C ALA A 500 24.37 6.75 19.11
N VAL A 501 24.21 5.59 18.47
CA VAL A 501 25.16 4.47 18.61
C VAL A 501 26.50 4.82 17.96
N MET A 502 26.52 5.41 16.77
CA MET A 502 27.73 5.89 16.10
C MET A 502 28.58 6.77 17.03
N LEU A 503 27.96 7.76 17.67
CA LEU A 503 28.65 8.64 18.63
C LEU A 503 29.06 7.89 19.90
N SER A 504 28.20 6.98 20.40
CA SER A 504 28.53 6.14 21.56
C SER A 504 29.79 5.31 21.34
N LEU A 505 30.00 4.74 20.14
CA LEU A 505 31.20 3.96 19.81
C LEU A 505 32.49 4.78 19.96
N VAL A 506 32.49 6.03 19.50
CA VAL A 506 33.63 6.95 19.62
C VAL A 506 33.90 7.27 21.09
N PHE A 507 32.85 7.61 21.84
CA PHE A 507 33.00 8.03 23.24
C PHE A 507 33.28 6.86 24.20
N TRP A 508 32.90 5.62 23.89
CA TRP A 508 33.30 4.46 24.67
C TRP A 508 34.81 4.27 24.72
N VAL A 509 35.48 4.46 23.58
CA VAL A 509 36.94 4.37 23.48
C VAL A 509 37.61 5.50 24.26
N ILE A 510 37.10 6.73 24.14
CA ILE A 510 37.61 7.91 24.86
C ILE A 510 37.48 7.73 26.37
N TYR A 511 36.27 7.39 26.84
CA TYR A 511 35.99 7.25 28.26
C TYR A 511 36.78 6.09 28.89
N ALA A 512 36.82 4.93 28.22
CA ALA A 512 37.59 3.78 28.70
C ALA A 512 39.11 4.08 28.77
N ARG A 513 39.63 4.89 27.85
CA ARG A 513 41.02 5.35 27.85
C ARG A 513 41.30 6.33 29.00
N GLU A 514 40.50 7.39 29.14
CA GLU A 514 40.67 8.39 30.20
C GLU A 514 40.51 7.79 31.61
N ARG A 515 39.59 6.83 31.78
CA ARG A 515 39.42 6.11 33.05
C ARG A 515 40.69 5.34 33.44
N ARG A 516 41.35 4.66 32.52
CA ARG A 516 42.60 3.96 32.82
C ARG A 516 43.72 4.94 33.18
N HIS A 517 43.83 6.06 32.46
CA HIS A 517 44.80 7.09 32.83
C HIS A 517 44.55 7.60 34.25
N ARG A 518 43.29 7.79 34.66
CA ARG A 518 42.95 8.14 36.04
C ARG A 518 43.41 7.10 37.07
N VAL A 519 43.19 5.80 36.80
CA VAL A 519 43.61 4.72 37.71
C VAL A 519 45.14 4.65 37.78
N TYR A 520 45.81 4.62 36.63
CA TYR A 520 47.28 4.60 36.57
C TYR A 520 47.91 5.83 37.24
N THR A 521 47.37 7.03 37.04
CA THR A 521 47.87 8.24 37.72
C THR A 521 47.63 8.19 39.22
N LYS A 522 46.49 7.65 39.69
CA LYS A 522 46.22 7.45 41.12
C LYS A 522 47.17 6.44 41.75
N ASP A 523 47.36 5.30 41.12
CA ASP A 523 48.27 4.25 41.60
C ASP A 523 49.71 4.78 41.63
N TYR A 524 50.17 5.42 40.54
CA TYR A 524 51.50 6.04 40.46
C TYR A 524 51.74 7.06 41.58
N ILE A 525 50.78 7.95 41.85
CA ILE A 525 50.87 8.94 42.94
C ILE A 525 50.94 8.22 44.29
N ALA A 526 50.10 7.21 44.53
CA ALA A 526 50.10 6.45 45.78
C ALA A 526 51.43 5.73 46.04
N THR A 527 52.03 5.10 45.03
CA THR A 527 53.31 4.39 45.17
C THR A 527 54.51 5.33 45.37
N HIS A 528 54.46 6.55 44.83
CA HIS A 528 55.57 7.52 44.95
C HIS A 528 55.42 8.48 46.15
N SER A 529 54.26 8.51 46.81
CA SER A 529 54.08 9.28 48.06
C SER A 529 54.60 8.58 49.32
N GLU A 530 54.94 7.28 49.25
CA GLU A 530 55.39 6.46 50.39
C GLU A 530 56.93 6.31 50.51
N ALA A 531 57.73 6.99 49.69
CA ALA A 531 59.19 6.96 49.85
C ALA A 531 59.61 7.69 51.16
N PRO A 532 60.31 7.04 52.12
CA PRO A 532 60.73 7.70 53.34
C PRO A 532 61.72 8.81 53.03
N ARG A 533 61.50 10.00 53.62
CA ARG A 533 62.51 11.05 53.71
C ARG A 533 63.69 10.51 54.51
N ASP A 534 64.74 10.12 53.81
CA ASP A 534 66.01 9.73 54.42
C ASP A 534 66.55 10.92 55.22
N LYS A 535 66.80 10.70 56.51
CA LYS A 535 67.43 11.69 57.39
C LYS A 535 68.90 11.78 56.99
N GLY A 536 69.34 12.99 56.63
CA GLY A 536 70.74 13.26 56.28
C GLY A 536 71.69 12.95 57.45
N PRO A 537 72.97 12.64 57.14
CA PRO A 537 73.96 12.29 58.16
C PRO A 537 74.43 13.54 58.91
N GLU A 538 74.63 13.39 60.23
CA GLU A 538 75.44 14.31 61.05
C GLU A 538 76.94 14.15 60.74
#